data_AF-A0AAE4ESZ4-F1
#
_entry.id   AF-A0AAE4ESZ4-F1
#
_cell.length_a   1.000
_cell.length_b   1.000
_cell.length_c   1.000
_cell.angle_alpha   90.00
_cell.angle_beta   90.00
_cell.angle_gamma   90.00
#
_symmetry.space_group_name_H-M   'P 1'
#
loop_
_entity.id
_entity.type
_entity.pdbx_description
1 polymer ?
#
loop_
_entity_poly.entity_id
_entity_poly.type
_entity_poly.pdbx_seq_one_letter_code
_entity_poly.pdbx_strand_id
1 'polypeptide(L)'
;MSDSADIDDQNSETSKSETMDPVTSKALIKAAEETASLLSRIFGPAADEIGISLAERIRGQRERKALERQIANLERIGLNADRKTLSAMRRDQIPPRVATKLIEEARFAETPILTEYIGGILASARHLGGNDDSTIEQIDLISRMSSTSLKLHYLIYRELLRVGPRKKVNFFDIDEAIKLRLVLYAEDAIREVVGEDFEKVEYSKIFNEALNTLHRLELVETVISGTVEYLRRNYQGIDSDASILRPTAYGVSLYMTAFGLGDTPTDDYLTIDPARMSIPDIPQVRAALLSDTKNQSDQSSDTQFTQEE
;
A
#
# COMPACT_ATOMS: atom_id res chain seq x y z
N MET A 1 3.98 45.37 72.93
CA MET A 1 4.13 45.73 71.52
C MET A 1 4.58 44.47 70.81
N SER A 2 3.78 43.99 69.84
CA SER A 2 4.13 43.13 68.68
C SER A 2 4.94 41.84 68.93
N ASP A 3 4.61 40.66 68.41
CA ASP A 3 3.70 40.24 67.36
C ASP A 3 3.45 38.73 67.53
N SER A 4 2.19 38.33 67.43
CA SER A 4 1.75 36.95 67.20
C SER A 4 1.67 36.72 65.70
N ALA A 5 2.51 35.85 65.17
CA ALA A 5 2.43 35.40 63.78
C ALA A 5 1.73 34.04 63.72
N ASP A 6 0.48 34.08 63.24
CA ASP A 6 -0.28 32.94 62.76
C ASP A 6 0.44 32.27 61.58
N ILE A 7 0.62 30.95 61.66
CA ILE A 7 0.97 30.11 60.51
C ILE A 7 -0.30 29.36 60.13
N ASP A 8 -0.97 29.90 59.12
CA ASP A 8 -2.16 29.33 58.50
C ASP A 8 -1.75 28.15 57.60
N ASP A 9 -2.29 26.98 57.95
CA ASP A 9 -2.22 25.72 57.23
C ASP A 9 -3.25 25.74 56.10
N GLN A 10 -2.87 26.19 54.91
CA GLN A 10 -3.68 26.09 53.70
C GLN A 10 -2.86 25.48 52.56
N ASN A 11 -2.87 24.14 52.49
CA ASN A 11 -2.72 23.42 51.22
C ASN A 11 -3.43 22.06 51.32
N SER A 12 -4.76 22.10 51.31
CA SER A 12 -5.60 20.96 50.95
C SER A 12 -6.42 21.29 49.71
N GLU A 13 -5.74 21.44 48.57
CA GLU A 13 -6.43 21.39 47.28
C GLU A 13 -6.91 19.96 47.04
N THR A 14 -8.17 19.76 47.37
CA THR A 14 -9.02 18.66 46.97
C THR A 14 -8.79 18.30 45.50
N SER A 15 -8.29 17.10 45.24
CA SER A 15 -8.47 16.44 43.95
C SER A 15 -9.98 16.33 43.68
N LYS A 16 -10.53 17.26 42.89
CA LYS A 16 -11.84 17.07 42.29
C LYS A 16 -11.72 15.88 41.35
N SER A 17 -12.11 14.71 41.87
CA SER A 17 -12.53 13.57 41.07
C SER A 17 -13.63 14.09 40.15
N GLU A 18 -13.27 14.37 38.89
CA GLU A 18 -14.24 14.58 37.80
C GLU A 18 -15.05 13.30 37.68
N THR A 19 -16.15 13.24 38.42
CA THR A 19 -17.14 12.20 38.28
C THR A 19 -17.78 12.37 36.91
N MET A 20 -17.36 11.52 35.96
CA MET A 20 -17.95 11.47 34.62
C MET A 20 -19.47 11.40 34.72
N ASP A 21 -20.17 12.32 34.03
CA ASP A 21 -21.63 12.32 33.96
C ASP A 21 -22.13 10.94 33.45
N PRO A 22 -23.13 10.32 34.11
CA PRO A 22 -23.70 9.02 33.73
C PRO A 22 -24.11 8.90 32.26
N VAL A 23 -24.46 9.99 31.57
CA VAL A 23 -24.74 9.97 30.12
C VAL A 23 -23.47 9.69 29.31
N THR A 24 -22.35 10.32 29.70
CA THR A 24 -21.04 10.12 29.05
C THR A 24 -20.51 8.71 29.33
N SER A 25 -20.75 8.17 30.52
CA SER A 25 -20.36 6.80 30.89
C SER A 25 -21.13 5.74 30.09
N LYS A 26 -22.45 5.92 29.87
CA LYS A 26 -23.25 5.00 29.04
C LYS A 26 -22.84 5.01 27.57
N ALA A 27 -22.56 6.19 27.00
CA ALA A 27 -22.10 6.32 25.63
C ALA A 27 -20.74 5.65 25.41
N LEU A 28 -19.82 5.78 26.38
CA LEU A 28 -18.52 5.11 26.34
C LEU A 28 -18.62 3.58 26.37
N ILE A 29 -19.48 3.04 27.25
CA ILE A 29 -19.68 1.59 27.34
C ILE A 29 -20.23 1.04 26.02
N LYS A 30 -21.23 1.71 25.43
CA LYS A 30 -21.80 1.30 24.15
C LYS A 30 -20.77 1.34 23.01
N ALA A 31 -19.97 2.40 22.94
CA ALA A 31 -18.91 2.50 21.94
C ALA A 31 -17.84 1.41 22.11
N ALA A 32 -17.49 1.06 23.35
CA ALA A 32 -16.56 -0.03 23.62
C ALA A 32 -17.13 -1.40 23.20
N GLU A 33 -18.41 -1.66 23.47
CA GLU A 33 -19.10 -2.89 23.04
C GLU A 33 -19.19 -3.00 21.50
N GLU A 34 -19.58 -1.92 20.82
CA GLU A 34 -19.64 -1.87 19.35
C GLU A 34 -18.25 -2.09 18.73
N THR A 35 -17.21 -1.51 19.32
CA THR A 35 -15.81 -1.70 18.90
C THR A 35 -15.35 -3.14 19.10
N ALA A 36 -15.61 -3.72 20.28
CA ALA A 36 -15.24 -5.10 20.58
C ALA A 36 -15.93 -6.09 19.62
N SER A 37 -17.22 -5.88 19.34
CA SER A 37 -17.96 -6.69 18.37
C SER A 37 -17.39 -6.57 16.95
N LEU A 38 -16.98 -5.36 16.53
CA LEU A 38 -16.35 -5.15 15.23
C LEU A 38 -14.99 -5.87 15.16
N LEU A 39 -14.14 -5.70 16.17
CA LEU A 39 -12.84 -6.34 16.23
C LEU A 39 -12.96 -7.86 16.22
N SER A 40 -13.87 -8.43 17.00
CA SER A 40 -14.14 -9.87 17.03
C SER A 40 -14.58 -10.38 15.65
N ARG A 41 -15.41 -9.62 14.93
CA ARG A 41 -15.81 -9.96 13.56
C ARG A 41 -14.65 -9.93 12.56
N ILE A 42 -13.74 -8.95 12.69
CA ILE A 42 -12.64 -8.75 11.74
C ILE A 42 -11.49 -9.72 12.01
N PHE A 43 -11.09 -9.86 13.28
CA PHE A 43 -9.87 -10.52 13.73
C PHE A 43 -10.10 -11.85 14.44
N GLY A 44 -11.35 -12.23 14.71
CA GLY A 44 -11.67 -13.46 15.41
C GLY A 44 -11.09 -13.48 16.84
N PRO A 45 -10.52 -14.61 17.30
CA PRO A 45 -9.94 -14.74 18.64
C PRO A 45 -8.84 -13.72 18.97
N ALA A 46 -8.10 -13.22 17.98
CA ALA A 46 -7.07 -12.20 18.20
C ALA A 46 -7.66 -10.86 18.71
N ALA A 47 -8.96 -10.64 18.56
CA ALA A 47 -9.63 -9.47 19.10
C ALA A 47 -9.61 -9.41 20.64
N ASP A 48 -9.65 -10.55 21.32
CA ASP A 48 -9.68 -10.60 22.79
C ASP A 48 -8.35 -10.09 23.38
N GLU A 49 -7.23 -10.42 22.73
CA GLU A 49 -5.89 -9.96 23.12
C GLU A 49 -5.72 -8.46 22.87
N ILE A 50 -6.32 -7.93 21.79
CA ILE A 50 -6.11 -6.54 21.37
C ILE A 50 -7.12 -5.58 22.01
N GLY A 51 -8.32 -6.06 22.32
CA GLY A 51 -9.43 -5.26 22.84
C GLY A 51 -9.09 -4.52 24.13
N ILE A 52 -8.27 -5.13 24.99
CA ILE A 52 -7.79 -4.51 26.24
C ILE A 52 -6.95 -3.25 25.94
N SER A 53 -6.02 -3.34 24.99
CA SER A 53 -5.12 -2.23 24.64
C SER A 53 -5.84 -1.06 23.96
N LEU A 54 -6.89 -1.35 23.18
CA LEU A 54 -7.68 -0.32 22.51
C LEU A 54 -8.62 0.39 23.49
N ALA A 55 -9.22 -0.34 24.43
CA ALA A 55 -10.11 0.22 25.44
C ALA A 55 -9.41 1.24 26.36
N GLU A 56 -8.12 1.04 26.67
CA GLU A 56 -7.34 1.97 27.50
C GLU A 56 -7.12 3.33 26.84
N ARG A 57 -7.12 3.39 25.50
CA ARG A 57 -6.88 4.62 24.70
C ARG A 57 -8.12 5.51 24.55
N ILE A 58 -9.25 5.15 25.16
CA ILE A 58 -10.53 5.86 25.04
C ILE A 58 -10.63 7.09 25.98
N ARG A 59 -9.61 7.33 26.82
CA ARG A 59 -9.70 8.31 27.92
C ARG A 59 -9.58 9.78 27.49
N GLY A 60 -9.02 10.11 26.32
CA GLY A 60 -8.92 11.50 25.83
C GLY A 60 -9.95 11.92 24.76
N GLN A 61 -10.49 13.15 24.83
CA GLN A 61 -11.43 13.67 23.80
C GLN A 61 -10.84 13.76 22.38
N ARG A 62 -9.55 14.12 22.24
CA ARG A 62 -8.85 14.11 20.93
C ARG A 62 -8.65 12.69 20.39
N GLU A 63 -8.51 11.73 21.30
CA GLU A 63 -8.32 10.32 20.99
C GLU A 63 -9.63 9.70 20.49
N ARG A 64 -10.79 10.18 20.97
CA ARG A 64 -12.10 9.72 20.49
C ARG A 64 -12.31 9.91 18.99
N LYS A 65 -12.08 11.12 18.44
CA LYS A 65 -12.25 11.35 16.99
C LYS A 65 -11.28 10.51 16.15
N ALA A 66 -10.05 10.34 16.62
CA ALA A 66 -9.06 9.51 15.94
C ALA A 66 -9.48 8.02 15.97
N LEU A 67 -10.03 7.58 17.09
CA LEU A 67 -10.56 6.23 17.25
C LEU A 67 -11.80 5.98 16.40
N GLU A 68 -12.75 6.91 16.35
CA GLU A 68 -13.93 6.83 15.47
C GLU A 68 -13.53 6.66 14.01
N ARG A 69 -12.52 7.42 13.54
CA ARG A 69 -11.95 7.26 12.20
C ARG A 69 -11.31 5.89 12.02
N GLN A 70 -10.51 5.45 12.98
CA GLN A 70 -9.86 4.15 12.93
C GLN A 70 -10.88 3.00 12.87
N ILE A 71 -11.98 3.08 13.64
CA ILE A 71 -13.09 2.12 13.62
C ILE A 71 -13.76 2.11 12.23
N ALA A 72 -14.09 3.28 11.69
CA ALA A 72 -14.69 3.37 10.34
C ALA A 72 -13.75 2.82 9.25
N ASN A 73 -12.44 3.03 9.40
CA ASN A 73 -11.44 2.49 8.48
C ASN A 73 -11.36 0.95 8.61
N LEU A 74 -11.31 0.43 9.84
CA LEU A 74 -11.33 -1.01 10.10
C LEU A 74 -12.58 -1.68 9.54
N GLU A 75 -13.75 -1.05 9.67
CA GLU A 75 -14.98 -1.57 9.09
C GLU A 75 -14.89 -1.66 7.56
N ARG A 76 -14.41 -0.60 6.89
CA ARG A 76 -14.20 -0.61 5.43
C ARG A 76 -13.19 -1.67 5.00
N ILE A 77 -12.09 -1.81 5.72
CA ILE A 77 -11.06 -2.83 5.51
C ILE A 77 -11.65 -4.23 5.69
N GLY A 78 -12.41 -4.47 6.75
CA GLY A 78 -13.05 -5.75 7.03
C GLY A 78 -14.04 -6.14 5.94
N LEU A 79 -14.93 -5.23 5.53
CA LEU A 79 -15.85 -5.45 4.41
C LEU A 79 -15.10 -5.72 3.10
N ASN A 80 -13.98 -5.03 2.88
CA ASN A 80 -13.13 -5.26 1.71
C ASN A 80 -12.49 -6.65 1.74
N ALA A 81 -11.97 -7.07 2.89
CA ALA A 81 -11.39 -8.40 3.08
C ALA A 81 -12.45 -9.51 2.92
N ASP A 82 -13.65 -9.33 3.48
CA ASP A 82 -14.75 -10.28 3.39
C ASP A 82 -15.14 -10.56 1.93
N ARG A 83 -15.11 -9.55 1.05
CA ARG A 83 -15.36 -9.72 -0.40
C ARG A 83 -14.28 -10.51 -1.12
N LYS A 84 -13.06 -10.53 -0.57
CA LYS A 84 -11.86 -11.12 -1.19
C LYS A 84 -11.54 -12.50 -0.67
N THR A 85 -12.07 -12.91 0.48
CA THR A 85 -11.92 -14.26 1.00
C THR A 85 -12.67 -15.24 0.08
N LEU A 86 -11.95 -15.84 -0.87
CA LEU A 86 -12.50 -16.74 -1.90
C LEU A 86 -12.87 -18.15 -1.37
N SER A 87 -12.56 -18.49 -0.11
CA SER A 87 -12.70 -19.87 0.40
C SER A 87 -14.01 -20.13 1.15
N ALA A 88 -14.73 -21.19 0.75
CA ALA A 88 -15.84 -21.78 1.50
C ALA A 88 -15.43 -22.37 2.86
N MET A 89 -14.13 -22.53 3.13
CA MET A 89 -13.61 -22.82 4.47
C MET A 89 -13.49 -21.51 5.23
N ARG A 90 -14.17 -21.40 6.38
CA ARG A 90 -14.03 -20.30 7.32
C ARG A 90 -12.59 -20.27 7.82
N ARG A 91 -11.78 -19.40 7.22
CA ARG A 91 -10.48 -18.98 7.75
C ARG A 91 -10.75 -17.69 8.53
N ASP A 92 -11.08 -17.82 9.81
CA ASP A 92 -11.49 -16.71 10.67
C ASP A 92 -10.41 -16.32 11.70
N GLN A 93 -9.26 -16.99 11.68
CA GLN A 93 -8.15 -16.71 12.57
C GLN A 93 -7.06 -15.93 11.84
N ILE A 94 -6.59 -14.88 12.51
CA ILE A 94 -5.45 -14.06 12.09
C ILE A 94 -4.46 -14.07 13.25
N PRO A 95 -3.15 -14.18 12.99
CA PRO A 95 -2.16 -14.09 14.06
C PRO A 95 -2.27 -12.76 14.83
N PRO A 96 -2.20 -12.77 16.17
CA PRO A 96 -2.31 -11.54 16.97
C PRO A 96 -1.31 -10.44 16.58
N ARG A 97 -0.11 -10.83 16.15
CA ARG A 97 0.94 -9.93 15.67
C ARG A 97 0.53 -9.22 14.37
N VAL A 98 -0.11 -9.94 13.44
CA VAL A 98 -0.66 -9.36 12.20
C VAL A 98 -1.82 -8.43 12.54
N ALA A 99 -2.75 -8.87 13.38
CA ALA A 99 -3.92 -8.09 13.77
C ALA A 99 -3.53 -6.76 14.45
N THR A 100 -2.55 -6.77 15.35
CA THR A 100 -2.02 -5.57 16.00
C THR A 100 -1.51 -4.56 14.96
N LYS A 101 -0.68 -5.03 14.02
CA LYS A 101 -0.09 -4.18 12.99
C LYS A 101 -1.12 -3.63 12.01
N LEU A 102 -2.13 -4.44 11.64
CA LEU A 102 -3.23 -4.00 10.80
C LEU A 102 -4.08 -2.93 11.47
N ILE A 103 -4.34 -3.06 12.78
CA ILE A 103 -5.07 -2.03 13.54
C ILE A 103 -4.29 -0.73 13.56
N GLU A 104 -2.97 -0.80 13.78
CA GLU A 104 -2.10 0.38 13.73
C GLU A 104 -2.15 1.05 12.37
N GLU A 105 -2.05 0.31 11.26
CA GLU A 105 -2.07 0.92 9.93
C GLU A 105 -3.46 1.35 9.45
N ALA A 106 -4.52 0.66 9.88
CA ALA A 106 -5.89 1.01 9.53
C ALA A 106 -6.23 2.46 9.91
N ARG A 107 -5.56 3.04 10.92
CA ARG A 107 -5.79 4.43 11.31
C ARG A 107 -5.47 5.45 10.21
N PHE A 108 -4.61 5.09 9.25
CA PHE A 108 -4.22 5.94 8.13
C PHE A 108 -4.93 5.59 6.81
N ALA A 109 -5.78 4.56 6.81
CA ALA A 109 -6.49 4.06 5.63
C ALA A 109 -7.65 4.96 5.15
N GLU A 110 -7.36 6.22 4.89
CA GLU A 110 -8.33 7.21 4.41
C GLU A 110 -8.54 7.14 2.89
N THR A 111 -7.57 6.58 2.16
CA THR A 111 -7.66 6.46 0.69
C THR A 111 -8.24 5.11 0.25
N PRO A 112 -8.93 5.04 -0.90
CA PRO A 112 -9.41 3.77 -1.46
C PRO A 112 -8.29 2.77 -1.69
N ILE A 113 -7.12 3.23 -2.16
CA ILE A 113 -5.97 2.38 -2.46
C ILE A 113 -5.41 1.74 -1.18
N LEU A 114 -5.16 2.53 -0.13
CA LEU A 114 -4.65 1.97 1.12
C LEU A 114 -5.67 1.01 1.75
N THR A 115 -6.96 1.33 1.68
CA THR A 115 -8.04 0.44 2.11
C THR A 115 -8.03 -0.89 1.32
N GLU A 116 -7.84 -0.83 0.01
CA GLU A 116 -7.78 -2.00 -0.87
C GLU A 116 -6.62 -2.92 -0.48
N TYR A 117 -5.42 -2.35 -0.31
CA TYR A 117 -4.21 -3.10 0.02
C TYR A 117 -4.30 -3.74 1.41
N ILE A 118 -4.70 -2.99 2.43
CA ILE A 118 -4.85 -3.52 3.79
C ILE A 118 -5.96 -4.58 3.83
N GLY A 119 -7.07 -4.37 3.12
CA GLY A 119 -8.15 -5.35 3.01
C GLY A 119 -7.72 -6.66 2.32
N GLY A 120 -6.91 -6.56 1.26
CA GLY A 120 -6.33 -7.73 0.59
C GLY A 120 -5.33 -8.50 1.46
N ILE A 121 -4.49 -7.78 2.21
CA ILE A 121 -3.59 -8.37 3.21
C ILE A 121 -4.39 -9.07 4.30
N LEU A 122 -5.40 -8.42 4.86
CA LEU A 122 -6.27 -9.02 5.88
C LEU A 122 -6.95 -10.29 5.35
N ALA A 123 -7.44 -10.26 4.10
CA ALA A 123 -8.02 -11.43 3.46
C ALA A 123 -7.01 -12.57 3.29
N SER A 124 -5.77 -12.24 2.99
CA SER A 124 -4.69 -13.22 2.80
C SER A 124 -4.22 -13.79 4.14
N ALA A 125 -4.07 -12.96 5.18
CA ALA A 125 -3.65 -13.37 6.53
C ALA A 125 -4.66 -14.28 7.25
N ARG A 126 -5.89 -14.35 6.76
CA ARG A 126 -6.92 -15.27 7.26
C ARG A 126 -6.54 -16.68 6.83
N HIS A 127 -5.98 -17.45 7.76
CA HIS A 127 -5.57 -18.84 7.54
C HIS A 127 -6.14 -19.79 8.61
N LEU A 128 -6.14 -21.09 8.31
CA LEU A 128 -6.53 -22.10 9.27
C LEU A 128 -5.45 -22.22 10.34
N GLY A 129 -5.78 -21.89 11.60
CA GLY A 129 -4.89 -22.05 12.75
C GLY A 129 -4.06 -20.82 13.13
N GLY A 130 -4.19 -19.69 12.44
CA GLY A 130 -3.72 -18.38 12.93
C GLY A 130 -2.22 -18.22 13.19
N ASN A 131 -1.36 -19.08 12.64
CA ASN A 131 0.08 -19.09 12.93
C ASN A 131 0.98 -18.57 11.80
N ASP A 132 0.42 -18.29 10.62
CA ASP A 132 1.17 -17.74 9.48
C ASP A 132 1.15 -16.21 9.53
N ASP A 133 2.28 -15.61 9.90
CA ASP A 133 2.47 -14.17 9.98
C ASP A 133 3.27 -13.58 8.81
N SER A 134 3.41 -14.31 7.70
CA SER A 134 4.14 -13.88 6.50
C SER A 134 3.68 -12.53 5.94
N THR A 135 2.40 -12.18 6.12
CA THR A 135 1.84 -10.91 5.67
C THR A 135 2.38 -9.68 6.41
N ILE A 136 3.08 -9.86 7.54
CA ILE A 136 3.70 -8.72 8.28
C ILE A 136 4.65 -7.93 7.40
N GLU A 137 5.42 -8.62 6.56
CA GLU A 137 6.38 -8.00 5.66
C GLU A 137 5.68 -7.06 4.67
N GLN A 138 4.53 -7.47 4.14
CA GLN A 138 3.72 -6.66 3.23
C GLN A 138 3.12 -5.43 3.93
N ILE A 139 2.73 -5.57 5.19
CA ILE A 139 2.28 -4.41 5.99
C ILE A 139 3.45 -3.43 6.20
N ASP A 140 4.65 -3.94 6.47
CA ASP A 140 5.87 -3.13 6.58
C ASP A 140 6.25 -2.41 5.28
N LEU A 141 6.03 -3.03 4.12
CA LEU A 141 6.25 -2.35 2.84
C LEU A 141 5.29 -1.18 2.66
N ILE A 142 4.00 -1.41 2.93
CA ILE A 142 2.97 -0.38 2.76
C ILE A 142 3.22 0.80 3.69
N SER A 143 3.60 0.55 4.95
CA SER A 143 3.88 1.60 5.92
C SER A 143 5.10 2.47 5.55
N ARG A 144 6.02 1.93 4.73
CA ARG A 144 7.19 2.67 4.19
C ARG A 144 6.88 3.46 2.92
N MET A 145 5.69 3.32 2.35
CA MET A 145 5.26 4.03 1.15
C MET A 145 4.40 5.24 1.50
N SER A 146 4.63 6.36 0.82
CA SER A 146 3.65 7.45 0.81
C SER A 146 2.40 7.04 0.03
N SER A 147 1.29 7.76 0.21
CA SER A 147 0.07 7.57 -0.60
C SER A 147 0.37 7.63 -2.11
N THR A 148 1.28 8.52 -2.51
CA THR A 148 1.77 8.68 -3.89
C THR A 148 2.51 7.44 -4.37
N SER A 149 3.45 6.90 -3.57
CA SER A 149 4.19 5.68 -3.91
C SER A 149 3.26 4.48 -4.03
N LEU A 150 2.32 4.32 -3.10
CA LEU A 150 1.35 3.23 -3.13
C LEU A 150 0.41 3.34 -4.34
N LYS A 151 -0.03 4.56 -4.67
CA LYS A 151 -0.84 4.82 -5.87
C LYS A 151 -0.07 4.48 -7.14
N LEU A 152 1.18 4.90 -7.24
CA LEU A 152 2.04 4.59 -8.38
C LEU A 152 2.28 3.08 -8.52
N HIS A 153 2.50 2.37 -7.40
CA HIS A 153 2.61 0.91 -7.42
C HIS A 153 1.35 0.26 -7.99
N TYR A 154 0.16 0.66 -7.49
CA TYR A 154 -1.11 0.19 -8.03
C TYR A 154 -1.22 0.42 -9.54
N LEU A 155 -0.90 1.64 -10.02
CA LEU A 155 -0.97 1.97 -11.45
C LEU A 155 -0.03 1.12 -12.29
N ILE A 156 1.24 0.99 -11.88
CA ILE A 156 2.25 0.21 -12.61
C ILE A 156 1.77 -1.22 -12.83
N TYR A 157 1.35 -1.88 -11.75
CA TYR A 157 0.95 -3.27 -11.84
C TYR A 157 -0.37 -3.43 -12.59
N ARG A 158 -1.38 -2.60 -12.32
CA ARG A 158 -2.64 -2.61 -13.10
C ARG A 158 -2.39 -2.44 -14.60
N GLU A 159 -1.55 -1.48 -14.98
CA GLU A 159 -1.24 -1.24 -16.40
C GLU A 159 -0.49 -2.41 -17.02
N LEU A 160 0.50 -2.98 -16.32
CA LEU A 160 1.18 -4.19 -16.76
C LEU A 160 0.20 -5.35 -16.99
N LEU A 161 -0.76 -5.56 -16.07
CA LEU A 161 -1.78 -6.58 -16.24
C LEU A 161 -2.68 -6.28 -17.45
N ARG A 162 -2.92 -5.01 -17.77
CA ARG A 162 -3.73 -4.61 -18.92
C ARG A 162 -3.02 -4.85 -20.26
N VAL A 163 -1.76 -4.45 -20.36
CA VAL A 163 -0.99 -4.47 -21.63
C VAL A 163 -0.14 -5.73 -21.83
N GLY A 164 0.01 -6.54 -20.78
CA GLY A 164 0.88 -7.71 -20.78
C GLY A 164 0.38 -8.90 -21.63
N PRO A 165 1.25 -9.88 -21.92
CA PRO A 165 1.03 -10.94 -22.93
C PRO A 165 -0.03 -12.03 -22.63
N ARG A 166 -0.98 -11.85 -21.70
CA ARG A 166 -2.09 -12.80 -21.42
C ARG A 166 -1.71 -14.28 -21.31
N LYS A 167 -0.53 -14.54 -20.75
CA LYS A 167 0.04 -15.88 -20.57
C LYS A 167 0.82 -15.93 -19.27
N LYS A 168 1.15 -17.14 -18.80
CA LYS A 168 2.05 -17.28 -17.67
C LYS A 168 3.43 -16.72 -18.01
N VAL A 169 4.05 -16.04 -17.05
CA VAL A 169 5.41 -15.50 -17.16
C VAL A 169 6.11 -15.70 -15.83
N ASN A 170 7.30 -16.30 -15.86
CA ASN A 170 8.11 -16.44 -14.67
C ASN A 170 8.87 -15.12 -14.39
N PHE A 171 8.45 -14.40 -13.35
CA PHE A 171 9.09 -13.14 -12.95
C PHE A 171 10.49 -13.31 -12.33
N PHE A 172 10.88 -14.54 -11.99
CA PHE A 172 12.22 -14.90 -11.53
C PHE A 172 13.15 -15.31 -12.68
N ASP A 173 12.62 -15.53 -13.88
CA ASP A 173 13.42 -15.76 -15.08
C ASP A 173 13.77 -14.41 -15.72
N ILE A 174 15.07 -14.10 -15.73
CA ILE A 174 15.58 -12.82 -16.26
C ILE A 174 15.21 -12.65 -17.75
N ASP A 175 15.22 -13.73 -18.53
CA ASP A 175 14.97 -13.68 -19.97
C ASP A 175 13.49 -13.46 -20.29
N GLU A 176 12.58 -13.85 -19.39
CA GLU A 176 11.17 -13.52 -19.50
C GLU A 176 10.86 -12.14 -18.91
N ALA A 177 11.39 -11.83 -17.72
CA ALA A 177 11.14 -10.58 -17.02
C ALA A 177 11.65 -9.35 -17.80
N ILE A 178 12.78 -9.46 -18.52
CA ILE A 178 13.32 -8.35 -19.32
C ILE A 178 12.40 -7.94 -20.49
N LYS A 179 11.54 -8.86 -20.95
CA LYS A 179 10.54 -8.60 -22.00
C LYS A 179 9.31 -7.87 -21.46
N LEU A 180 9.16 -7.76 -20.14
CA LEU A 180 8.05 -7.07 -19.48
C LEU A 180 8.37 -5.61 -19.10
N ARG A 181 9.31 -4.96 -19.81
CA ARG A 181 9.59 -3.54 -19.61
C ARG A 181 8.35 -2.71 -19.94
N LEU A 182 7.77 -2.08 -18.92
CA LEU A 182 6.61 -1.23 -19.02
C LEU A 182 7.05 0.20 -19.32
N VAL A 183 6.46 0.78 -20.36
CA VAL A 183 6.53 2.22 -20.66
C VAL A 183 5.31 2.87 -20.05
N LEU A 184 5.52 3.75 -19.07
CA LEU A 184 4.50 4.54 -18.41
C LEU A 184 4.65 6.00 -18.84
N TYR A 185 3.67 6.53 -19.57
CA TYR A 185 3.78 7.87 -20.13
C TYR A 185 3.56 8.94 -19.04
N ALA A 186 4.49 9.90 -18.97
CA ALA A 186 4.67 10.74 -17.80
C ALA A 186 3.47 11.64 -17.52
N GLU A 187 2.88 12.26 -18.55
CA GLU A 187 1.79 13.22 -18.37
C GLU A 187 0.56 12.61 -17.67
N ASP A 188 0.08 11.47 -18.18
CA ASP A 188 -1.09 10.79 -17.62
C ASP A 188 -0.79 10.21 -16.24
N ALA A 189 0.39 9.59 -16.09
CA ALA A 189 0.79 8.96 -14.85
C ALA A 189 1.01 9.97 -13.72
N ILE A 190 1.65 11.10 -14.00
CA ILE A 190 1.87 12.18 -13.04
C ILE A 190 0.54 12.77 -12.58
N ARG A 191 -0.34 13.11 -13.54
CA ARG A 191 -1.64 13.71 -13.23
C ARG A 191 -2.47 12.79 -12.35
N GLU A 192 -2.48 11.50 -12.67
CA GLU A 192 -3.20 10.53 -11.86
C GLU A 192 -2.57 10.37 -10.47
N VAL A 193 -1.25 10.26 -10.37
CA VAL A 193 -0.57 10.00 -9.09
C VAL A 193 -0.59 11.21 -8.15
N VAL A 194 -0.40 12.42 -8.67
CA VAL A 194 -0.16 13.63 -7.87
C VAL A 194 -1.38 14.56 -7.82
N GLY A 195 -2.28 14.50 -8.80
CA GLY A 195 -3.45 15.39 -8.91
C GLY A 195 -3.21 16.61 -9.81
N GLU A 196 -4.14 17.57 -9.76
CA GLU A 196 -4.13 18.79 -10.60
C GLU A 196 -3.73 20.07 -9.84
N ASP A 197 -3.52 19.99 -8.52
CA ASP A 197 -3.35 21.14 -7.62
C ASP A 197 -1.91 21.67 -7.48
N PHE A 198 -0.92 21.07 -8.16
CA PHE A 198 0.51 21.45 -8.04
C PHE A 198 1.08 22.09 -9.32
N GLU A 199 2.25 22.71 -9.19
CA GLU A 199 3.02 23.20 -10.34
C GLU A 199 3.77 22.07 -11.06
N LYS A 200 4.05 22.26 -12.36
CA LYS A 200 4.71 21.25 -13.21
C LYS A 200 6.03 20.70 -12.68
N VAL A 201 6.82 21.56 -12.04
CA VAL A 201 8.12 21.18 -11.46
C VAL A 201 7.94 20.29 -10.23
N GLU A 202 6.94 20.60 -9.39
CA GLU A 202 6.66 19.84 -8.17
C GLU A 202 6.13 18.45 -8.48
N TYR A 203 5.27 18.33 -9.49
CA TYR A 203 4.79 17.05 -10.01
C TYR A 203 5.90 16.06 -10.32
N SER A 204 6.88 16.51 -11.10
CA SER A 204 7.97 15.64 -11.55
C SER A 204 8.83 15.20 -10.36
N LYS A 205 9.03 16.07 -9.38
CA LYS A 205 9.77 15.74 -8.16
C LYS A 205 9.03 14.68 -7.33
N ILE A 206 7.74 14.89 -7.04
CA ILE A 206 6.91 13.98 -6.24
C ILE A 206 6.82 12.60 -6.92
N PHE A 207 6.60 12.59 -8.24
CA PHE A 207 6.54 11.35 -9.02
C PHE A 207 7.86 10.59 -9.04
N ASN A 208 8.98 11.29 -9.22
CA ASN A 208 10.31 10.65 -9.19
C ASN A 208 10.67 10.14 -7.78
N GLU A 209 10.27 10.83 -6.71
CA GLU A 209 10.43 10.36 -5.34
C GLU A 209 9.61 9.07 -5.09
N ALA A 210 8.39 9.02 -5.63
CA ALA A 210 7.57 7.81 -5.60
C ALA A 210 8.24 6.65 -6.35
N LEU A 211 8.71 6.88 -7.58
CA LEU A 211 9.46 5.87 -8.35
C LEU A 211 10.70 5.37 -7.61
N ASN A 212 11.49 6.28 -7.04
CA ASN A 212 12.70 5.94 -6.27
C ASN A 212 12.34 5.12 -5.02
N THR A 213 11.22 5.42 -4.37
CA THR A 213 10.71 4.63 -3.25
C THR A 213 10.41 3.20 -3.68
N LEU A 214 9.69 3.02 -4.80
CA LEU A 214 9.36 1.68 -5.31
C LEU A 214 10.62 0.92 -5.73
N HIS A 215 11.58 1.59 -6.34
CA HIS A 215 12.86 0.97 -6.70
C HIS A 215 13.66 0.52 -5.48
N ARG A 216 13.78 1.37 -4.46
CA ARG A 216 14.47 1.06 -3.20
C ARG A 216 13.81 -0.07 -2.41
N LEU A 217 12.49 -0.20 -2.52
CA LEU A 217 11.72 -1.29 -1.92
C LEU A 217 11.67 -2.55 -2.81
N GLU A 218 12.44 -2.56 -3.92
CA GLU A 218 12.54 -3.70 -4.86
C GLU A 218 11.18 -4.10 -5.47
N LEU A 219 10.23 -3.16 -5.50
CA LEU A 219 8.92 -3.33 -6.12
C LEU A 219 8.97 -3.04 -7.62
N VAL A 220 10.02 -2.37 -8.10
CA VAL A 220 10.33 -2.19 -9.52
C VAL A 220 11.85 -2.16 -9.71
N GLU A 221 12.31 -2.53 -10.89
CA GLU A 221 13.71 -2.46 -11.29
C GLU A 221 13.88 -1.57 -12.52
N THR A 222 15.13 -1.15 -12.77
CA THR A 222 15.56 -0.40 -13.96
C THR A 222 14.62 0.76 -14.29
N VAL A 223 14.72 1.87 -13.57
CA VAL A 223 13.91 3.06 -13.84
C VAL A 223 14.67 4.00 -14.78
N ILE A 224 14.23 4.10 -16.03
CA ILE A 224 14.73 5.08 -17.00
C ILE A 224 13.61 6.08 -17.26
N SER A 225 13.75 7.29 -16.73
CA SER A 225 12.84 8.40 -16.99
C SER A 225 13.54 9.43 -17.86
N GLY A 226 12.85 9.97 -18.85
CA GLY A 226 13.44 11.00 -19.70
C GLY A 226 12.45 11.62 -20.67
N THR A 227 12.94 12.65 -21.37
CA THR A 227 12.16 13.29 -22.43
C THR A 227 12.02 12.37 -23.63
N VAL A 228 11.01 12.61 -24.46
CA VAL A 228 10.82 11.88 -25.72
C VAL A 228 12.06 11.90 -26.60
N GLU A 229 12.81 13.02 -26.65
CA GLU A 229 14.04 13.15 -27.45
C GLU A 229 15.15 12.23 -26.93
N TYR A 230 15.28 12.07 -25.62
CA TYR A 230 16.26 11.18 -25.02
C TYR A 230 15.87 9.71 -25.25
N LEU A 231 14.60 9.38 -25.00
CA LEU A 231 14.11 8.01 -25.06
C LEU A 231 14.10 7.47 -26.50
N ARG A 232 13.69 8.27 -27.50
CA ARG A 232 13.68 7.86 -28.91
C ARG A 232 15.06 7.51 -29.49
N ARG A 233 16.15 7.97 -28.87
CA ARG A 233 17.52 7.59 -29.29
C ARG A 233 17.82 6.12 -29.02
N ASN A 234 17.20 5.56 -27.99
CA ASN A 234 17.51 4.21 -27.49
C ASN A 234 16.34 3.23 -27.67
N TYR A 235 15.12 3.74 -27.82
CA TYR A 235 13.89 2.96 -27.77
C TYR A 235 12.94 3.33 -28.92
N GLN A 236 12.34 2.32 -29.55
CA GLN A 236 11.31 2.52 -30.57
C GLN A 236 9.93 2.70 -29.93
N GLY A 237 9.01 3.34 -30.65
CA GLY A 237 7.61 3.41 -30.27
C GLY A 237 7.26 4.39 -29.14
N ILE A 238 8.25 5.12 -28.61
CA ILE A 238 8.03 6.17 -27.60
C ILE A 238 7.73 7.49 -28.31
N ASP A 239 6.63 8.14 -27.95
CA ASP A 239 6.19 9.39 -28.59
C ASP A 239 5.91 10.56 -27.65
N SER A 240 6.06 10.37 -26.34
CA SER A 240 6.07 11.43 -25.35
C SER A 240 7.01 11.08 -24.20
N ASP A 241 7.21 12.02 -23.28
CA ASP A 241 7.98 11.79 -22.05
C ASP A 241 7.41 10.59 -21.29
N ALA A 242 8.28 9.74 -20.76
CA ALA A 242 7.89 8.49 -20.14
C ALA A 242 8.93 8.00 -19.13
N SER A 243 8.49 7.03 -18.32
CA SER A 243 9.33 6.18 -17.49
C SER A 243 9.25 4.75 -18.03
N ILE A 244 10.41 4.16 -18.28
CA ILE A 244 10.55 2.74 -18.59
C ILE A 244 10.98 2.03 -17.32
N LEU A 245 10.26 1.00 -16.92
CA LEU A 245 10.52 0.23 -15.71
C LEU A 245 10.32 -1.26 -15.93
N ARG A 246 10.99 -2.08 -15.11
CA ARG A 246 10.79 -3.52 -15.06
C ARG A 246 10.01 -3.89 -13.79
N PRO A 247 8.87 -4.60 -13.89
CA PRO A 247 8.17 -5.13 -12.73
C PRO A 247 8.98 -6.25 -12.07
N THR A 248 8.80 -6.43 -10.75
CA THR A 248 9.44 -7.51 -9.98
C THR A 248 8.41 -8.53 -9.53
N ALA A 249 8.85 -9.77 -9.26
CA ALA A 249 7.98 -10.79 -8.66
C ALA A 249 7.38 -10.31 -7.32
N TYR A 250 8.14 -9.54 -6.56
CA TYR A 250 7.73 -9.03 -5.26
C TYR A 250 6.63 -7.96 -5.36
N GLY A 251 6.74 -7.01 -6.31
CA GLY A 251 5.67 -6.06 -6.55
C GLY A 251 4.41 -6.70 -7.16
N VAL A 252 4.57 -7.72 -8.02
CA VAL A 252 3.44 -8.55 -8.47
C VAL A 252 2.74 -9.20 -7.28
N SER A 253 3.50 -9.84 -6.39
CA SER A 253 2.96 -10.49 -5.18
C SER A 253 2.20 -9.51 -4.29
N LEU A 254 2.76 -8.32 -4.03
CA LEU A 254 2.09 -7.29 -3.24
C LEU A 254 0.79 -6.81 -3.89
N TYR A 255 0.80 -6.57 -5.21
CA TYR A 255 -0.40 -6.19 -5.95
C TYR A 255 -1.45 -7.31 -5.97
N MET A 256 -1.06 -8.56 -6.18
CA MET A 256 -1.97 -9.72 -6.12
C MET A 256 -2.59 -9.90 -4.74
N THR A 257 -1.78 -9.76 -3.69
CA THR A 257 -2.25 -9.80 -2.30
C THR A 257 -3.25 -8.70 -2.03
N ALA A 258 -3.04 -7.48 -2.55
CA ALA A 258 -4.01 -6.39 -2.44
C ALA A 258 -5.40 -6.77 -2.98
N PHE A 259 -5.53 -7.73 -3.89
CA PHE A 259 -6.81 -8.23 -4.40
C PHE A 259 -7.25 -9.59 -3.84
N GLY A 260 -6.63 -10.05 -2.74
CA GLY A 260 -6.95 -11.34 -2.11
C GLY A 260 -6.43 -12.55 -2.87
N LEU A 261 -5.44 -12.36 -3.73
CA LEU A 261 -4.80 -13.40 -4.53
C LEU A 261 -3.39 -13.73 -4.02
N GLY A 262 -3.12 -13.51 -2.72
CA GLY A 262 -1.80 -13.77 -2.12
C GLY A 262 -1.36 -15.24 -2.19
N ASP A 263 -2.32 -16.18 -2.16
CA ASP A 263 -2.06 -17.62 -2.33
C ASP A 263 -1.86 -18.04 -3.81
N THR A 264 -2.02 -17.12 -4.77
CA THR A 264 -1.91 -17.42 -6.20
C THR A 264 -0.45 -17.25 -6.65
N PRO A 265 0.15 -18.21 -7.40
CA PRO A 265 1.50 -18.06 -7.92
C PRO A 265 1.65 -16.79 -8.78
N THR A 266 2.76 -16.08 -8.60
CA THR A 266 3.06 -14.85 -9.37
C THR A 266 3.06 -15.06 -10.88
N ASP A 267 3.37 -16.28 -11.32
CA ASP A 267 3.44 -16.61 -12.75
C ASP A 267 2.06 -16.59 -13.42
N ASP A 268 0.99 -16.73 -12.64
CA ASP A 268 -0.38 -16.64 -13.12
C ASP A 268 -0.86 -15.20 -13.29
N TYR A 269 -0.10 -14.22 -12.79
CA TYR A 269 -0.48 -12.82 -12.74
C TYR A 269 -1.10 -12.30 -14.04
N LEU A 270 -0.38 -12.44 -15.16
CA LEU A 270 -0.79 -11.92 -16.46
C LEU A 270 -1.94 -12.70 -17.11
N THR A 271 -2.34 -13.83 -16.54
CA THR A 271 -3.51 -14.61 -16.97
C THR A 271 -4.80 -14.17 -16.29
N ILE A 272 -4.70 -13.38 -15.22
CA ILE A 272 -5.86 -12.88 -14.48
C ILE A 272 -6.58 -11.82 -15.31
N ASP A 273 -7.90 -11.85 -15.27
CA ASP A 273 -8.75 -10.80 -15.85
C ASP A 273 -8.49 -9.46 -15.11
N PRO A 274 -8.03 -8.41 -15.81
CA PRO A 274 -7.77 -7.11 -15.18
C PRO A 274 -8.99 -6.52 -14.45
N ALA A 275 -10.20 -6.84 -14.90
CA ALA A 275 -11.43 -6.36 -14.25
C ALA A 275 -11.60 -6.91 -12.83
N ARG A 276 -10.94 -8.03 -12.49
CA ARG A 276 -10.92 -8.60 -11.14
C ARG A 276 -9.91 -7.92 -10.22
N MET A 277 -8.98 -7.14 -10.77
CA MET A 277 -7.88 -6.49 -10.04
C MET A 277 -7.87 -4.98 -10.25
N SER A 278 -9.06 -4.36 -10.31
CA SER A 278 -9.20 -2.92 -10.45
C SER A 278 -9.93 -2.31 -9.27
N ILE A 279 -9.41 -1.19 -8.77
CA ILE A 279 -10.14 -0.31 -7.88
C ILE A 279 -11.03 0.59 -8.76
N PRO A 280 -12.34 0.66 -8.50
CA PRO A 280 -13.23 1.59 -9.19
C PRO A 280 -12.73 3.04 -9.10
N ASP A 281 -13.11 3.86 -10.08
CA ASP A 281 -12.87 5.30 -10.08
C ASP A 281 -11.39 5.76 -10.13
N ILE A 282 -10.45 4.84 -10.39
CA ILE A 282 -9.07 5.20 -10.73
C ILE A 282 -8.89 5.09 -12.25
N PRO A 283 -8.76 6.21 -12.98
CA PRO A 283 -8.57 6.24 -14.42
C PRO A 283 -7.42 5.36 -14.91
N GLN A 284 -7.57 4.84 -16.14
CA GLN A 284 -6.47 4.22 -16.86
C GLN A 284 -5.48 5.29 -17.27
N VAL A 285 -4.19 4.94 -17.25
CA VAL A 285 -3.13 5.80 -17.75
C VAL A 285 -2.52 5.18 -18.98
N ARG A 286 -1.98 6.00 -19.87
CA ARG A 286 -1.33 5.47 -21.07
C ARG A 286 -0.09 4.68 -20.67
N ALA A 287 -0.06 3.43 -21.11
CA ALA A 287 1.05 2.51 -20.92
C ALA A 287 1.19 1.54 -22.08
N ALA A 288 2.39 1.02 -22.29
CA ALA A 288 2.70 0.02 -23.31
C ALA A 288 3.83 -0.89 -22.84
N LEU A 289 3.95 -2.09 -23.42
CA LEU A 289 5.18 -2.85 -23.32
C LEU A 289 6.20 -2.30 -24.31
N LEU A 290 7.45 -2.16 -23.85
CA LEU A 290 8.55 -1.77 -24.71
C LEU A 290 8.84 -2.90 -25.70
N SER A 291 8.61 -2.63 -26.99
CA SER A 291 9.05 -3.52 -28.07
C SER A 291 10.58 -3.65 -28.05
N ASP A 292 11.10 -4.83 -28.41
CA ASP A 292 12.54 -5.10 -28.43
C ASP A 292 13.34 -3.96 -29.09
N THR A 293 14.42 -3.57 -28.43
CA THR A 293 15.29 -2.45 -28.82
C THR A 293 15.85 -2.62 -30.22
N LYS A 294 16.16 -1.51 -30.92
CA LYS A 294 17.05 -1.58 -32.10
C LYS A 294 18.34 -2.26 -31.64
N ASN A 295 18.66 -3.44 -32.16
CA ASN A 295 19.96 -4.06 -31.96
C ASN A 295 21.04 -3.06 -32.43
N GLN A 296 21.72 -2.41 -31.49
CA GLN A 296 22.96 -1.66 -31.74
C GLN A 296 24.16 -2.63 -31.78
N SER A 297 23.99 -3.84 -32.32
CA SER A 297 25.05 -4.85 -32.44
C SER A 297 25.72 -4.88 -33.81
N ASP A 298 25.38 -3.98 -34.74
CA ASP A 298 25.95 -3.94 -36.10
C ASP A 298 27.01 -2.84 -36.31
N GLN A 299 27.57 -2.24 -35.26
CA GLN A 299 28.64 -1.23 -35.39
C GLN A 299 29.82 -1.49 -34.44
N SER A 300 30.43 -2.67 -34.53
CA SER A 300 31.76 -2.91 -33.95
C SER A 300 32.41 -4.18 -34.51
N SER A 301 32.72 -4.19 -35.81
CA SER A 301 33.74 -5.09 -36.39
C SER A 301 34.11 -4.67 -37.81
N ASP A 302 34.67 -3.47 -37.96
CA ASP A 302 35.50 -3.13 -39.12
C ASP A 302 36.47 -2.00 -38.73
N THR A 303 37.42 -2.34 -37.84
CA THR A 303 38.69 -1.63 -37.79
C THR A 303 39.75 -2.61 -38.25
N GLN A 304 39.93 -2.67 -39.57
CA GLN A 304 41.05 -3.33 -40.21
C GLN A 304 42.35 -2.74 -39.66
N PHE A 305 43.14 -3.54 -38.96
CA PHE A 305 44.56 -3.26 -38.74
C PHE A 305 45.28 -3.48 -40.07
N THR A 306 45.54 -2.40 -40.80
CA THR A 306 46.64 -2.35 -41.77
C THR A 306 47.96 -2.44 -41.02
N GLN A 307 48.64 -3.58 -41.14
CA GLN A 307 50.09 -3.67 -40.95
C GLN A 307 50.74 -3.24 -42.26
N GLU A 308 51.49 -2.13 -42.23
CA GLU A 308 52.47 -1.80 -43.26
C GLU A 308 53.83 -2.36 -42.82
N GLU A 309 54.49 -3.03 -43.78
CA GLU A 309 55.90 -3.47 -43.76
C GLU A 309 56.88 -2.30 -43.90
#